data_AF-A0A5J4XGR4-F1
#
_entry.id   AF-A0A5J4XGR4-F1
#
_cell.length_a   1.000
_cell.length_b   1.000
_cell.length_c   1.000
_cell.angle_alpha   90.00
_cell.angle_beta   90.00
_cell.angle_gamma   90.00
#
_symmetry.space_group_name_H-M   'P 1'
#
loop_
_entity.id
_entity.type
_entity.pdbx_description
1 polymer ?
#
loop_
_entity_poly.entity_id
_entity_poly.type
_entity_poly.pdbx_seq_one_letter_code
_entity_poly.pdbx_strand_id
1 'polypeptide(L)'
;MYANFVSAPLKSDLLATHHHIPIGDVEHSWGALRSSLNITAQLKQPPRPQKPWISEATLHLANSKSKLWQASLANPTPQAKAEYKVASRAAHKSALADYHQHFKQLLTKVQHSMRKGDTHPAYKVLRQLSKPKFSTKKTKVLVVGRNAAAQAAESIITLRGDQLEVVSQFKYLGSVFTSDCTLDAEMTHRVTAANSAFQQLRRLDFQLTSSDPIRLLLQLDFQLTSRGSCHDHKWCHYYW
;
A
#
# COMPACT_ATOMS: atom_id res chain seq x y z
N MET A 1 -23.12 39.57 -19.86
CA MET A 1 -22.98 39.85 -18.42
C MET A 1 -22.51 38.60 -17.70
N TYR A 2 -21.21 38.44 -17.52
CA TYR A 2 -20.66 37.56 -16.49
C TYR A 2 -19.52 38.32 -15.80
N ALA A 3 -19.62 38.38 -14.49
CA ALA A 3 -18.89 39.29 -13.62
C ALA A 3 -17.42 38.88 -13.50
N ASN A 4 -16.54 39.85 -13.81
CA ASN A 4 -15.18 39.91 -13.31
C ASN A 4 -15.23 40.17 -11.80
N PHE A 5 -14.98 39.16 -10.97
CA PHE A 5 -14.63 39.39 -9.58
C PHE A 5 -13.57 38.37 -9.14
N VAL A 6 -12.55 38.90 -8.46
CA VAL A 6 -11.40 38.21 -7.82
C VAL A 6 -10.31 37.79 -8.83
N SER A 7 -9.21 38.52 -9.00
CA SER A 7 -8.04 38.36 -8.12
C SER A 7 -6.87 39.29 -8.50
N ALA A 8 -7.14 40.57 -8.81
CA ALA A 8 -6.07 41.53 -9.11
C ALA A 8 -4.99 41.71 -8.01
N PRO A 9 -5.26 41.57 -6.69
CA PRO A 9 -4.20 41.73 -5.68
C PRO A 9 -3.28 40.51 -5.53
N LEU A 10 -3.72 39.32 -5.96
CA LEU A 10 -2.94 38.08 -5.79
C LEU A 10 -1.79 37.95 -6.80
N LYS A 11 -1.87 38.66 -7.93
CA LYS A 11 -0.84 38.60 -8.98
C LYS A 11 0.35 39.52 -8.68
N SER A 12 0.12 40.66 -8.02
CA SER A 12 1.19 41.56 -7.56
C SER A 12 1.95 40.99 -6.37
N ASP A 13 1.25 40.31 -5.46
CA ASP A 13 1.87 39.72 -4.27
C ASP A 13 2.75 38.50 -4.61
N LEU A 14 2.33 37.70 -5.61
CA LEU A 14 3.13 36.58 -6.13
C LEU A 14 4.43 37.04 -6.83
N LEU A 15 4.41 38.24 -7.44
CA LEU A 15 5.60 38.82 -8.09
C LEU A 15 6.53 39.52 -7.07
N ALA A 16 5.99 40.00 -5.95
CA ALA A 16 6.77 40.65 -4.89
C ALA A 16 7.50 39.65 -3.97
N THR A 17 7.03 38.40 -3.86
CA THR A 17 7.69 37.34 -3.06
C THR A 17 8.69 36.48 -3.84
N HIS A 18 9.06 36.85 -5.06
CA HIS A 18 10.22 36.26 -5.75
C HIS A 18 11.54 36.86 -5.23
N HIS A 19 11.73 36.85 -3.91
CA HIS A 19 13.09 36.72 -3.40
C HIS A 19 13.62 35.40 -3.94
N HIS A 20 14.76 35.46 -4.62
CA HIS A 20 15.53 34.32 -5.05
C HIS A 20 15.52 33.23 -3.97
N ILE A 21 14.65 32.23 -4.12
CA ILE A 21 14.97 30.90 -3.63
C ILE A 21 16.23 30.59 -4.42
N PRO A 22 17.42 30.53 -3.79
CA PRO A 22 18.57 30.06 -4.52
C PRO A 22 18.13 28.72 -5.07
N ILE A 23 18.23 28.53 -6.38
CA ILE A 23 18.12 27.22 -6.99
C ILE A 23 19.38 26.47 -6.52
N GLY A 24 19.47 26.25 -5.21
CA GLY A 24 20.39 25.36 -4.57
C GLY A 24 19.98 24.01 -5.08
N ASP A 25 20.93 23.36 -5.74
CA ASP A 25 20.84 22.07 -6.39
C ASP A 25 19.63 21.26 -5.94
N VAL A 26 18.55 21.33 -6.73
CA VAL A 26 17.29 20.63 -6.48
C VAL A 26 17.57 19.15 -6.23
N GLU A 27 18.62 18.64 -6.85
CA GLU A 27 19.07 17.26 -6.72
C GLU A 27 19.67 16.95 -5.35
N HIS A 28 20.37 17.91 -4.74
CA HIS A 28 20.85 17.80 -3.36
C HIS A 28 19.70 17.77 -2.36
N SER A 29 18.74 18.69 -2.48
CA SER A 29 17.56 18.75 -1.61
C SER A 29 16.68 17.51 -1.75
N TRP A 30 16.52 17.02 -2.97
CA TRP A 30 15.79 15.79 -3.27
C TRP A 30 16.53 14.53 -2.76
N GLY A 31 17.86 14.52 -2.83
CA GLY A 31 18.71 13.48 -2.25
C GLY A 31 18.58 13.39 -0.73
N ALA A 32 18.57 14.54 -0.04
CA ALA A 32 18.35 14.62 1.41
C ALA A 32 16.96 14.12 1.82
N LEU A 33 15.92 14.50 1.05
CA LEU A 33 14.55 14.02 1.28
C LEU A 33 14.45 12.51 1.10
N ARG A 34 14.96 11.94 0.00
CA ARG A 34 14.99 10.49 -0.22
C ARG A 34 15.70 9.74 0.90
N SER A 35 16.83 10.27 1.37
CA SER A 35 17.61 9.69 2.45
C SER A 35 16.83 9.68 3.77
N SER A 36 16.21 10.81 4.14
CA SER A 36 15.38 10.90 5.36
C SER A 36 14.15 9.99 5.32
N LEU A 37 13.49 9.86 4.15
CA LEU A 37 12.37 8.94 3.95
C LEU A 37 12.81 7.48 4.07
N ASN A 38 13.96 7.11 3.51
CA ASN A 38 14.50 5.76 3.62
C ASN A 38 14.88 5.41 5.07
N ILE A 39 15.54 6.33 5.79
CA ILE A 39 15.87 6.16 7.22
C ILE A 39 14.59 5.97 8.04
N THR A 40 13.58 6.81 7.80
CA THR A 40 12.29 6.72 8.49
C THR A 40 11.54 5.43 8.17
N ALA A 41 11.62 4.94 6.92
CA ALA A 41 11.03 3.68 6.51
C ALA A 41 11.71 2.47 7.16
N GLN A 42 13.03 2.52 7.34
CA GLN A 42 13.80 1.46 8.00
C GLN A 42 13.54 1.42 9.52
N LEU A 43 13.38 2.58 10.16
CA LEU A 43 13.14 2.66 11.61
C LEU A 43 11.72 2.22 12.03
N LYS A 44 10.75 2.21 11.11
CA LYS A 44 9.33 1.98 11.44
C LYS A 44 8.77 0.60 11.10
N GLN A 45 9.51 -0.26 10.38
CA GLN A 45 8.99 -1.58 10.04
C GLN A 45 9.56 -2.64 10.99
N PRO A 46 8.76 -3.22 11.90
CA PRO A 46 9.18 -4.43 12.59
C PRO A 46 9.52 -5.49 11.53
N PRO A 47 10.55 -6.32 11.74
CA PRO A 47 10.89 -7.37 10.81
C PRO A 47 9.65 -8.20 10.54
N ARG A 48 9.27 -8.33 9.27
CA ARG A 48 8.09 -9.10 8.90
C ARG A 48 8.27 -10.51 9.45
N PRO A 49 7.29 -11.06 10.19
CA PRO A 49 7.41 -12.40 10.75
C PRO A 49 7.66 -13.37 9.60
N GLN A 50 8.82 -14.04 9.63
CA GLN A 50 9.16 -15.02 8.62
C GLN A 50 8.17 -16.17 8.70
N LYS A 51 7.72 -16.64 7.54
CA LYS A 51 6.85 -17.81 7.52
C LYS A 51 7.69 -19.02 7.92
N PRO A 52 7.30 -19.78 8.97
CA PRO A 52 8.15 -20.82 9.55
C PRO A 52 8.38 -22.02 8.61
N TRP A 53 7.66 -22.08 7.48
CA TRP A 53 7.77 -23.14 6.49
C TRP A 53 8.70 -22.81 5.32
N ILE A 54 9.24 -21.58 5.24
CA ILE A 54 10.22 -21.22 4.20
C ILE A 54 11.58 -21.72 4.65
N SER A 55 12.29 -22.43 3.78
CA SER A 55 13.63 -22.93 4.06
C SER A 55 14.69 -21.83 3.94
N GLU A 56 15.82 -22.00 4.65
CA GLU A 56 16.96 -21.09 4.57
C GLU A 56 17.50 -20.98 3.14
N ALA A 57 17.51 -22.09 2.39
CA ALA A 57 17.88 -22.11 0.98
C ALA A 57 16.99 -21.19 0.12
N THR A 58 15.67 -21.21 0.34
CA THR A 58 14.75 -20.30 -0.35
C THR A 58 14.98 -18.84 0.05
N LEU A 59 15.32 -18.56 1.31
CA LEU A 59 15.67 -17.22 1.76
C LEU A 59 16.94 -16.70 1.07
N HIS A 60 17.98 -17.53 0.94
CA HIS A 60 19.18 -17.16 0.18
C HIS A 60 18.87 -16.84 -1.28
N LEU A 61 18.00 -17.61 -1.93
CA LEU A 61 17.55 -17.34 -3.31
C LEU A 61 16.75 -16.02 -3.40
N ALA A 62 15.90 -15.74 -2.42
CA ALA A 62 15.14 -14.48 -2.36
C ALA A 62 16.06 -13.26 -2.16
N ASN A 63 17.06 -13.39 -1.28
CA ASN A 63 18.08 -12.37 -1.04
C ASN A 63 18.94 -12.14 -2.28
N SER A 64 19.37 -13.21 -2.95
CA SER A 64 20.10 -13.15 -4.22
C SER A 64 19.29 -12.44 -5.31
N LYS A 65 18.01 -12.81 -5.46
CA LYS A 65 17.07 -12.13 -6.37
C LYS A 65 16.99 -10.62 -6.06
N SER A 66 16.90 -10.24 -4.79
CA SER A 66 16.84 -8.83 -4.38
C SER A 66 18.11 -8.06 -4.74
N LYS A 67 19.29 -8.67 -4.54
CA LYS A 67 20.58 -8.07 -4.94
C LYS A 67 20.67 -7.88 -6.45
N LEU A 68 20.26 -8.87 -7.24
CA LEU A 68 20.25 -8.79 -8.70
C LEU A 68 19.25 -7.75 -9.22
N TRP A 69 18.10 -7.60 -8.56
CA TRP A 69 17.16 -6.53 -8.87
C TRP A 69 17.80 -5.15 -8.67
N GLN A 70 18.44 -4.92 -7.52
CA GLN A 70 19.16 -3.66 -7.23
C GLN A 70 20.27 -3.41 -8.26
N ALA A 71 21.07 -4.43 -8.59
CA ALA A 71 22.11 -4.33 -9.61
C ALA A 71 21.54 -3.98 -10.99
N SER A 72 20.39 -4.57 -11.38
CA SER A 72 19.72 -4.26 -12.66
C SER A 72 19.14 -2.85 -12.73
N LEU A 73 18.79 -2.26 -11.59
CA LEU A 73 18.33 -0.87 -11.51
C LEU A 73 19.51 0.10 -11.62
N ALA A 74 20.64 -0.23 -10.99
CA ALA A 74 21.86 0.57 -11.06
C ALA A 74 22.47 0.55 -12.47
N ASN A 75 22.53 -0.62 -13.11
CA ASN A 75 23.10 -0.82 -14.43
C ASN A 75 22.10 -1.58 -15.33
N PRO A 76 21.22 -0.88 -16.08
CA PRO A 76 20.14 -1.50 -16.83
C PRO A 76 20.63 -2.15 -18.13
N THR A 77 21.41 -3.22 -18.02
CA THR A 77 21.87 -4.03 -19.16
C THR A 77 20.89 -5.18 -19.46
N PRO A 78 20.80 -5.64 -20.72
CA PRO A 78 20.01 -6.83 -21.07
C PRO A 78 20.42 -8.07 -20.27
N GLN A 79 21.73 -8.22 -20.01
CA GLN A 79 22.29 -9.31 -19.22
C GLN A 79 21.82 -9.27 -17.76
N ALA A 80 21.91 -8.11 -17.09
CA ALA A 80 21.44 -7.98 -15.71
C ALA A 80 19.95 -8.28 -15.56
N LYS A 81 19.13 -7.88 -16.55
CA LYS A 81 17.70 -8.23 -16.61
C LYS A 81 17.47 -9.73 -16.80
N ALA A 82 18.29 -10.41 -17.61
CA ALA A 82 18.19 -11.85 -17.83
C ALA A 82 18.57 -12.64 -16.55
N GLU A 83 19.66 -12.25 -15.88
CA GLU A 83 20.10 -12.84 -14.61
C GLU A 83 19.04 -12.68 -13.53
N TYR A 84 18.45 -11.49 -13.39
CA TYR A 84 17.32 -11.26 -12.48
C TYR A 84 16.13 -12.18 -12.79
N LYS A 85 15.77 -12.35 -14.07
CA LYS A 85 14.66 -13.24 -14.46
C LYS A 85 14.94 -14.70 -14.06
N VAL A 86 16.17 -15.17 -14.26
CA VAL A 86 16.58 -16.53 -13.85
C VAL A 86 16.49 -16.68 -12.33
N ALA A 87 17.05 -15.74 -11.57
CA ALA A 87 17.00 -15.76 -10.10
C ALA A 87 15.55 -15.66 -9.58
N SER A 88 14.70 -14.85 -10.21
CA SER A 88 13.29 -14.74 -9.87
C SER A 88 12.54 -16.05 -10.07
N ARG A 89 12.78 -16.75 -11.18
CA ARG A 89 12.20 -18.08 -11.44
C ARG A 89 12.69 -19.11 -10.42
N ALA A 90 13.99 -19.11 -10.10
CA ALA A 90 14.58 -20.01 -9.12
C ALA A 90 13.98 -19.80 -7.71
N ALA A 91 13.91 -18.56 -7.25
CA ALA A 91 13.31 -18.21 -5.95
C ALA A 91 11.83 -18.60 -5.89
N HIS A 92 11.08 -18.35 -6.97
CA HIS A 92 9.67 -18.74 -7.04
C HIS A 92 9.49 -20.27 -7.01
N LYS A 93 10.28 -21.01 -7.78
CA LYS A 93 10.25 -22.49 -7.80
C LYS A 93 10.57 -23.08 -6.42
N SER A 94 11.58 -22.53 -5.73
CA SER A 94 11.96 -22.95 -4.37
C SER A 94 10.84 -22.68 -3.36
N ALA A 95 10.26 -21.48 -3.38
CA ALA A 95 9.15 -21.12 -2.50
C ALA A 95 7.90 -21.99 -2.73
N LEU A 96 7.62 -22.38 -3.98
CA LEU A 96 6.55 -23.32 -4.29
C LEU A 96 6.83 -24.73 -3.74
N ALA A 97 8.07 -25.21 -3.85
CA ALA A 97 8.47 -26.50 -3.30
C ALA A 97 8.32 -26.54 -1.77
N ASP A 98 8.80 -25.51 -1.07
CA ASP A 98 8.62 -25.35 0.38
C ASP A 98 7.14 -25.34 0.77
N TYR A 99 6.32 -24.58 0.03
CA TYR A 99 4.88 -24.54 0.26
C TYR A 99 4.22 -25.91 0.07
N HIS A 100 4.58 -26.65 -0.99
CA HIS A 100 4.04 -27.98 -1.22
C HIS A 100 4.45 -28.96 -0.11
N GLN A 101 5.69 -28.91 0.35
CA GLN A 101 6.15 -29.74 1.46
C GLN A 101 5.39 -29.42 2.75
N HIS A 102 5.24 -28.14 3.07
CA HIS A 102 4.47 -27.70 4.21
C HIS A 102 3.00 -28.14 4.13
N PHE A 103 2.38 -27.99 2.96
CA PHE A 103 1.01 -28.40 2.72
C PHE A 103 0.83 -29.91 2.95
N LYS A 104 1.76 -30.74 2.45
CA LYS A 104 1.78 -32.19 2.71
C LYS A 104 1.86 -32.49 4.21
N GLN A 105 2.74 -31.81 4.95
CA GLN A 105 2.86 -31.99 6.39
C GLN A 105 1.57 -31.64 7.14
N LEU A 106 0.87 -30.57 6.74
CA LEU A 106 -0.42 -30.19 7.31
C LEU A 106 -1.48 -31.28 7.05
N LEU A 107 -1.55 -31.83 5.83
CA LEU A 107 -2.45 -32.93 5.51
C LEU A 107 -2.15 -34.19 6.34
N THR A 108 -0.88 -34.56 6.49
CA THR A 108 -0.48 -35.70 7.33
C THR A 108 -0.91 -35.50 8.78
N LYS A 109 -0.80 -34.27 9.32
CA LYS A 109 -1.26 -33.93 10.68
C LYS A 109 -2.78 -34.06 10.82
N VAL A 110 -3.54 -33.61 9.83
CA VAL A 110 -5.01 -33.76 9.81
C VAL A 110 -5.36 -35.25 9.80
N GLN A 111 -4.78 -36.01 8.89
CA GLN A 111 -5.07 -37.44 8.73
C GLN A 111 -4.73 -38.23 10.02
N HIS A 112 -3.60 -37.92 10.65
CA HIS A 112 -3.21 -38.53 11.93
C HIS A 112 -4.19 -38.21 13.06
N SER A 113 -4.59 -36.94 13.19
CA SER A 113 -5.54 -36.52 14.23
C SER A 113 -6.91 -37.17 14.02
N MET A 114 -7.38 -37.24 12.78
CA MET A 114 -8.65 -37.90 12.44
C MET A 114 -8.61 -39.41 12.74
N ARG A 115 -7.49 -40.10 12.45
CA ARG A 115 -7.33 -41.53 12.78
C ARG A 115 -7.37 -41.80 14.29
N LYS A 116 -6.94 -40.85 15.11
CA LYS A 116 -7.03 -40.92 16.58
C LYS A 116 -8.41 -40.59 17.14
N GLY A 117 -9.35 -40.13 16.32
CA GLY A 117 -10.64 -39.61 16.77
C GLY A 117 -10.59 -38.16 17.30
N ASP A 118 -9.42 -37.51 17.28
CA ASP A 118 -9.21 -36.16 17.76
C ASP A 118 -9.63 -35.13 16.69
N THR A 119 -10.90 -34.77 16.68
CA THR A 119 -11.46 -33.85 15.67
C THR A 119 -10.98 -32.41 15.86
N HIS A 120 -10.83 -31.92 17.10
CA HIS A 120 -10.48 -30.53 17.37
C HIS A 120 -9.09 -30.12 16.82
N PRO A 121 -8.00 -30.88 17.05
CA PRO A 121 -6.71 -30.62 16.40
C PRO A 121 -6.77 -30.66 14.88
N ALA A 122 -7.53 -31.61 14.31
CA ALA A 122 -7.71 -31.73 12.87
C ALA A 122 -8.37 -30.47 12.27
N TYR A 123 -9.44 -29.98 12.89
CA TYR A 123 -10.12 -28.74 12.48
C TYR A 123 -9.22 -27.51 12.62
N LYS A 124 -8.40 -27.42 13.67
CA LYS A 124 -7.44 -26.33 13.85
C LYS A 124 -6.45 -26.27 12.68
N VAL A 125 -5.95 -27.42 12.22
CA VAL A 125 -5.04 -27.50 11.06
C VAL A 125 -5.77 -27.22 9.74
N LEU A 126 -6.97 -27.77 9.55
CA LEU A 126 -7.79 -27.49 8.37
C LEU A 126 -8.12 -26.00 8.21
N ARG A 127 -8.29 -25.27 9.33
CA ARG A 127 -8.49 -23.82 9.31
C ARG A 127 -7.27 -23.06 8.78
N GLN A 128 -6.06 -23.58 8.98
CA GLN A 128 -4.83 -23.02 8.41
C GLN A 128 -4.73 -23.27 6.89
N LEU A 129 -5.35 -24.35 6.40
CA LEU A 129 -5.44 -24.69 4.98
C LEU A 129 -6.55 -23.93 4.25
N SER A 130 -7.58 -23.49 4.98
CA SER A 130 -8.70 -22.76 4.42
C SER A 130 -8.24 -21.41 3.86
N LYS A 131 -8.57 -21.13 2.59
CA LYS A 131 -8.36 -19.81 1.99
C LYS A 131 -8.99 -18.74 2.90
N PRO A 132 -8.39 -17.54 3.01
CA PRO A 132 -8.99 -16.45 3.76
C PRO A 132 -10.44 -16.25 3.29
N LYS A 133 -11.36 -16.25 4.25
CA LYS A 133 -12.77 -16.00 3.98
C LYS A 133 -12.89 -14.52 3.62
N PHE A 134 -13.30 -14.22 2.40
CA PHE A 134 -13.74 -12.87 2.06
C PHE A 134 -14.93 -12.50 2.94
N SER A 135 -14.89 -11.31 3.51
CA SER A 135 -16.00 -10.79 4.29
C SER A 135 -17.02 -10.19 3.34
N THR A 136 -18.20 -10.78 3.26
CA THR A 136 -19.31 -10.29 2.41
C THR A 136 -19.71 -8.86 2.80
N LYS A 137 -19.56 -8.47 4.08
CA LYS A 137 -19.75 -7.10 4.57
C LYS A 137 -18.70 -6.09 4.07
N LYS A 138 -17.44 -6.52 3.92
CA LYS A 138 -16.35 -5.62 3.45
C LYS A 138 -16.22 -5.62 1.92
N THR A 139 -16.77 -6.62 1.25
CA THR A 139 -16.71 -6.75 -0.21
C THR A 139 -17.87 -6.01 -0.84
N LYS A 140 -17.55 -5.02 -1.67
CA LYS A 140 -18.51 -4.28 -2.49
C LYS A 140 -18.23 -4.54 -3.97
N VAL A 141 -19.24 -4.42 -4.82
CA VAL A 141 -19.12 -4.56 -6.26
C VAL A 141 -19.33 -3.21 -6.93
N LEU A 142 -18.45 -2.85 -7.85
CA LEU A 142 -18.63 -1.71 -8.74
C LEU A 142 -18.99 -2.26 -10.13
N VAL A 143 -20.16 -1.90 -10.65
CA VAL A 143 -20.52 -2.17 -12.05
C VAL A 143 -20.00 -1.01 -12.90
N VAL A 144 -19.29 -1.32 -13.98
CA VAL A 144 -18.51 -0.35 -14.76
C VAL A 144 -18.97 -0.38 -16.22
N GLY A 145 -19.38 0.76 -16.78
CA GLY A 145 -19.82 0.86 -18.18
C GLY A 145 -20.67 2.09 -18.49
N ARG A 146 -20.94 2.35 -19.78
CA ARG A 146 -21.73 3.52 -20.23
C ARG A 146 -23.17 3.55 -19.68
N ASN A 147 -23.74 2.37 -19.42
CA ASN A 147 -25.07 2.19 -18.82
C ASN A 147 -24.98 1.57 -17.42
N ALA A 148 -23.89 1.86 -16.67
CA ALA A 148 -23.62 1.23 -15.39
C ALA A 148 -24.77 1.38 -14.38
N ALA A 149 -25.49 2.51 -14.39
CA ALA A 149 -26.63 2.72 -13.49
C ALA A 149 -27.78 1.72 -13.74
N ALA A 150 -28.12 1.46 -15.00
CA ALA A 150 -29.14 0.48 -15.36
C ALA A 150 -28.66 -0.95 -15.08
N GLN A 151 -27.41 -1.25 -15.42
CA GLN A 151 -26.81 -2.57 -15.18
C GLN A 151 -26.65 -2.88 -13.68
N ALA A 152 -26.36 -1.87 -12.86
CA ALA A 152 -26.25 -2.00 -11.42
C ALA A 152 -27.60 -2.37 -10.78
N ALA A 153 -28.71 -1.85 -11.30
CA ALA A 153 -30.05 -2.16 -10.81
C ALA A 153 -30.47 -3.62 -11.09
N GLU A 154 -29.96 -4.20 -12.18
CA GLU A 154 -30.28 -5.57 -12.61
C GLU A 154 -29.26 -6.61 -12.10
N SER A 155 -28.09 -6.18 -11.63
CA SER A 155 -27.01 -7.08 -11.23
C SER A 155 -27.17 -7.60 -9.81
N ILE A 156 -27.57 -8.87 -9.68
CA ILE A 156 -27.55 -9.59 -8.40
C ILE A 156 -26.29 -10.47 -8.35
N ILE A 157 -25.28 -10.03 -7.62
CA ILE A 157 -24.04 -10.79 -7.44
C ILE A 157 -24.01 -11.38 -6.03
N THR A 158 -24.03 -12.71 -5.96
CA THR A 158 -24.00 -13.46 -4.70
C THR A 158 -22.66 -14.13 -4.48
N LEU A 159 -22.07 -13.95 -3.30
CA LEU A 159 -20.93 -14.74 -2.83
C LEU A 159 -21.36 -15.65 -1.69
N ARG A 160 -21.33 -16.97 -1.95
CA ARG A 160 -21.69 -18.00 -0.96
C ARG A 160 -23.11 -17.86 -0.38
N GLY A 161 -24.05 -17.37 -1.21
CA GLY A 161 -25.44 -17.14 -0.82
C GLY A 161 -25.73 -15.74 -0.27
N ASP A 162 -24.71 -14.95 0.08
CA ASP A 162 -24.89 -13.56 0.49
C ASP A 162 -24.85 -12.64 -0.74
N GLN A 163 -25.83 -11.74 -0.88
CA GLN A 163 -25.84 -10.69 -1.90
C GLN A 163 -24.80 -9.62 -1.53
N LEU A 164 -23.98 -9.21 -2.50
CA LEU A 164 -23.04 -8.12 -2.34
C LEU A 164 -23.68 -6.76 -2.64
N GLU A 165 -23.24 -5.74 -1.91
CA GLU A 165 -23.62 -4.35 -2.16
C GLU A 165 -23.01 -3.86 -3.47
N VAL A 166 -23.86 -3.40 -4.39
CA VAL A 166 -23.43 -2.71 -5.62
C VAL A 166 -23.29 -1.22 -5.32
N VAL A 167 -22.10 -0.68 -5.55
CA VAL A 167 -21.77 0.74 -5.35
C VAL A 167 -21.57 1.44 -6.68
N SER A 168 -21.73 2.76 -6.69
CA SER A 168 -21.45 3.63 -7.84
C SER A 168 -20.03 4.23 -7.83
N GLN A 169 -19.40 4.25 -6.66
CA GLN A 169 -18.04 4.74 -6.42
C GLN A 169 -17.34 3.86 -5.39
N PHE A 170 -16.05 3.58 -5.61
CA PHE A 170 -15.24 2.75 -4.72
C PHE A 170 -13.85 3.35 -4.53
N LYS A 171 -13.40 3.50 -3.28
CA LYS A 171 -12.03 3.94 -2.97
C LYS A 171 -11.14 2.74 -2.69
N TYR A 172 -10.04 2.62 -3.40
CA TYR A 172 -9.07 1.55 -3.22
C TYR A 172 -7.63 2.08 -3.29
N LEU A 173 -6.86 1.81 -2.23
CA LEU A 173 -5.45 2.18 -2.11
C LEU A 173 -5.17 3.67 -2.46
N GLY A 174 -6.09 4.56 -2.05
CA GLY A 174 -5.97 6.00 -2.29
C GLY A 174 -6.43 6.46 -3.67
N SER A 175 -6.82 5.56 -4.56
CA SER A 175 -7.48 5.88 -5.83
C SER A 175 -8.99 5.73 -5.70
N VAL A 176 -9.74 6.53 -6.45
CA VAL A 176 -11.20 6.55 -6.51
C VAL A 176 -11.63 6.03 -7.87
N PHE A 177 -12.46 5.01 -7.86
CA PHE A 177 -13.04 4.39 -9.04
C PHE A 177 -14.52 4.73 -9.10
N THR A 178 -15.00 5.12 -10.27
CA THR A 178 -16.40 5.45 -10.50
C THR A 178 -17.00 4.54 -11.58
N SER A 179 -18.27 4.20 -11.43
CA SER A 179 -19.04 3.31 -12.31
C SER A 179 -19.17 3.81 -13.76
N ASP A 180 -19.16 5.13 -13.95
CA ASP A 180 -19.22 5.82 -15.24
C ASP A 180 -17.88 5.85 -16.00
N CYS A 181 -16.81 5.30 -15.41
CA CYS A 181 -15.44 5.33 -15.93
C CYS A 181 -14.84 6.74 -16.10
N THR A 182 -15.43 7.78 -15.51
CA THR A 182 -14.87 9.13 -15.62
C THR A 182 -13.67 9.30 -14.68
N LEU A 183 -12.70 10.09 -15.11
CA LEU A 183 -11.51 10.39 -14.31
C LEU A 183 -11.70 11.61 -13.41
N ASP A 184 -12.79 12.36 -13.57
CA ASP A 184 -13.01 13.64 -12.86
C ASP A 184 -13.02 13.47 -11.35
N ALA A 185 -13.65 12.39 -10.85
CA ALA A 185 -13.71 12.08 -9.43
C ALA A 185 -12.31 11.76 -8.85
N GLU A 186 -11.49 10.99 -9.58
CA GLU A 186 -10.13 10.66 -9.15
C GLU A 186 -9.20 11.88 -9.22
N MET A 187 -9.30 12.66 -10.29
CA MET A 187 -8.53 13.90 -10.43
C MET A 187 -8.84 14.88 -9.31
N THR A 188 -10.13 15.09 -9.02
CA THR A 188 -10.58 15.91 -7.90
C THR A 188 -10.07 15.36 -6.57
N HIS A 189 -10.12 14.04 -6.37
CA HIS A 189 -9.61 13.39 -5.16
C HIS A 189 -8.12 13.67 -4.94
N ARG A 190 -7.30 13.50 -5.98
CA ARG A 190 -5.85 13.72 -5.94
C ARG A 190 -5.48 15.18 -5.71
N VAL A 191 -6.13 16.10 -6.42
CA VAL A 191 -5.90 17.55 -6.25
C VAL A 191 -6.26 17.98 -4.83
N THR A 192 -7.40 17.51 -4.31
CA THR A 192 -7.84 17.81 -2.94
C THR A 192 -6.86 17.25 -1.91
N ALA A 193 -6.43 16.00 -2.07
CA ALA A 193 -5.46 15.37 -1.19
C ALA A 193 -4.12 16.13 -1.19
N ALA A 194 -3.60 16.49 -2.36
CA ALA A 194 -2.37 17.28 -2.49
C ALA A 194 -2.51 18.65 -1.82
N ASN A 195 -3.59 19.38 -2.10
CA ASN A 195 -3.86 20.67 -1.48
C ASN A 195 -3.93 20.57 0.05
N SER A 196 -4.56 19.52 0.58
CA SER A 196 -4.63 19.29 2.02
C SER A 196 -3.25 19.04 2.64
N ALA A 197 -2.38 18.29 1.96
CA ALA A 197 -1.01 18.03 2.39
C ALA A 197 -0.17 19.32 2.35
N PHE A 198 -0.27 20.11 1.29
CA PHE A 198 0.41 21.41 1.17
C PHE A 198 -0.04 22.41 2.25
N GLN A 199 -1.33 22.44 2.59
CA GLN A 199 -1.82 23.30 3.68
C GLN A 199 -1.29 22.84 5.04
N GLN A 200 -1.16 21.54 5.27
CA GLN A 200 -0.57 21.01 6.50
C GLN A 200 0.91 21.39 6.61
N LEU A 201 1.68 21.23 5.53
CA LEU A 201 3.08 21.63 5.51
C LEU A 201 3.26 23.13 5.78
N ARG A 202 2.45 23.99 5.16
CA ARG A 202 2.48 25.44 5.43
C ARG A 202 2.19 25.79 6.89
N ARG A 203 1.30 25.05 7.55
CA ARG A 203 1.04 25.25 8.99
C ARG A 203 2.23 24.86 9.85
N LEU A 204 2.95 23.80 9.50
CA LEU A 204 4.15 23.37 10.22
C LEU A 204 5.32 24.32 10.01
N ASP A 205 5.49 24.83 8.79
CA ASP A 205 6.53 25.80 8.44
C ASP A 205 6.37 27.11 9.24
N PHE A 206 5.14 27.56 9.43
CA PHE A 206 4.82 28.71 10.30
C PHE A 206 5.05 28.44 11.80
N GLN A 207 4.96 27.19 12.25
CA GLN A 207 5.23 26.81 13.65
C GLN A 207 6.73 26.63 13.92
N LEU A 208 7.50 26.16 12.94
CA LEU A 208 8.95 25.98 13.01
C LEU A 208 9.71 27.31 13.04
N THR A 209 9.12 28.37 12.48
CA THR A 209 9.69 29.73 12.49
C THR A 209 9.40 30.50 13.79
N SER A 210 8.59 29.96 14.71
CA SER A 210 8.13 30.68 15.91
C SER A 210 8.34 29.97 17.24
N SER A 211 9.01 28.81 17.33
CA SER A 211 9.22 28.10 18.60
C SER A 211 10.44 27.17 18.64
N ASP A 212 11.02 27.00 19.83
CA ASP A 212 12.19 26.16 20.13
C ASP A 212 12.09 24.72 19.58
N PRO A 213 13.12 24.21 18.88
CA PRO A 213 13.08 22.95 18.14
C PRO A 213 12.87 21.70 19.01
N ILE A 214 13.17 21.76 20.30
CA ILE A 214 13.06 20.61 21.23
C ILE A 214 11.60 20.35 21.64
N ARG A 215 10.75 21.39 21.68
CA ARG A 215 9.34 21.25 22.08
C ARG A 215 8.48 20.63 20.97
N LEU A 216 8.90 20.79 19.71
CA LEU A 216 8.20 20.27 18.54
C LEU A 216 8.39 18.77 18.31
N LEU A 217 9.55 18.21 18.69
CA LEU A 217 9.81 16.76 18.63
C LEU A 217 8.84 15.97 19.51
N LEU A 218 8.60 16.43 20.74
CA LEU A 218 7.65 15.80 21.68
C LEU A 218 6.18 15.97 21.24
N GLN A 219 5.84 17.07 20.58
CA GLN A 219 4.46 17.35 20.12
C GLN A 219 4.11 16.58 18.83
N LEU A 220 5.08 16.36 17.93
CA LEU A 220 4.94 15.56 16.71
C LEU A 220 4.74 14.06 17.04
N ASP A 221 5.44 13.53 18.04
CA ASP A 221 5.26 12.15 18.50
C ASP A 221 3.86 11.91 19.10
N PHE A 222 3.28 12.91 19.79
CA PHE A 222 1.94 12.79 20.39
C PHE A 222 0.79 12.91 19.37
N GLN A 223 0.91 13.74 18.33
CA GLN A 223 -0.14 13.92 17.31
C GLN A 223 -0.14 12.79 16.25
N LEU A 224 1.02 12.22 15.92
CA LEU A 224 1.11 11.07 15.00
C LEU A 224 0.63 9.76 15.64
N THR A 225 0.75 9.61 16.96
CA THR A 225 0.23 8.44 17.70
C THR A 225 -1.26 8.52 18.01
N SER A 226 -1.79 9.71 18.36
CA SER A 226 -3.20 9.88 18.75
C SER A 226 -4.20 9.86 17.60
N ARG A 227 -3.81 10.21 16.36
CA ARG A 227 -4.69 10.09 15.17
C ARG A 227 -4.44 8.83 14.34
N GLY A 228 -3.52 7.99 14.78
CA GLY A 228 -3.33 6.60 14.33
C GLY A 228 -4.40 5.63 14.82
N SER A 229 -5.57 6.09 15.30
CA SER A 229 -6.77 5.25 15.45
C SER A 229 -7.38 4.91 14.09
N CYS A 230 -6.56 4.39 13.19
CA CYS A 230 -7.00 3.50 12.14
C CYS A 230 -7.24 2.14 12.82
N HIS A 231 -8.50 1.90 13.18
CA HIS A 231 -9.05 0.56 13.34
C HIS A 231 -8.92 -0.18 12.00
N ASP A 232 -7.72 -0.66 11.66
CA ASP A 232 -7.46 -1.77 10.74
C ASP A 232 -5.93 -1.97 10.60
N HIS A 233 -5.23 -2.18 11.74
CA HIS A 233 -3.84 -2.68 11.77
C HIS A 233 -3.77 -4.19 11.45
N LYS A 234 -4.35 -4.63 10.32
CA LYS A 234 -4.25 -6.02 9.86
C LYS A 234 -4.15 -6.14 8.33
N TRP A 235 -3.36 -5.29 7.68
CA TRP A 235 -3.05 -5.47 6.26
C TRP A 235 -1.58 -5.19 5.96
N CYS A 236 -0.69 -5.89 6.67
CA CYS A 236 0.68 -6.13 6.22
C CYS A 236 0.91 -7.63 6.01
N HIS A 237 0.06 -8.25 5.19
CA HIS A 237 0.36 -9.52 4.57
C HIS A 237 -0.04 -9.42 3.10
N TYR A 238 0.78 -10.02 2.23
CA TYR A 238 0.65 -10.10 0.77
C TYR A 238 1.24 -8.91 0.00
N TYR A 239 2.53 -8.98 -0.33
CA TYR A 239 3.05 -9.35 -1.65
C TYR A 239 4.57 -9.14 -1.62
N TRP A 240 5.30 -10.26 -1.81
CA TRP A 240 6.76 -10.45 -1.89
C TRP A 240 7.66 -9.86 -0.78
#